data_AF-A0A964D6S7-F1
#
_entry.id   AF-A0A964D6S7-F1
#
_cell.length_a   1.000
_cell.length_b   1.000
_cell.length_c   1.000
_cell.angle_alpha   90.00
_cell.angle_beta   90.00
_cell.angle_gamma   90.00
#
_symmetry.space_group_name_H-M   'P 1'
#
loop_
_entity.id
_entity.type
_entity.pdbx_description
1 polymer ?
#
loop_
_entity_poly.entity_id
_entity_poly.type
_entity_poly.pdbx_seq_one_letter_code
_entity_poly.pdbx_strand_id
1 'polypeptide(L)'
;MTAIEQPVIKTYYDLFDLVRTRPKMYLGNNGETLTALMALVTGYHFACFYKGIKLDEGTPPYSHFIHWITYRLFGKPNSLPWDFMEEELGQSAAFSTFFEMLDEFRSLQACLLASIQPSTKHQLTGKVLIHQGNAEDGLRRPVPSNITIVGYPNVPVCFMSYEYADRPAYETMTNSLKEALEFVNIDINFKISEWNFTEMGNARMKI
;
A
#
# COMPACT_ATOMS: atom_id res chain seq x y z
N MET A 1 33.87 5.36 -26.08
CA MET A 1 32.53 4.87 -25.70
C MET A 1 32.47 4.82 -24.20
N THR A 2 31.90 5.84 -23.57
CA THR A 2 31.66 5.85 -22.12
C THR A 2 30.60 4.80 -21.83
N ALA A 3 30.90 3.85 -20.95
CA ALA A 3 29.90 2.88 -20.50
C ALA A 3 28.74 3.67 -19.87
N ILE A 4 27.56 3.61 -20.48
CA ILE A 4 26.35 4.13 -19.85
C ILE A 4 26.02 3.13 -18.76
N GLU A 5 26.36 3.46 -17.51
CA GLU A 5 25.88 2.71 -16.36
C GLU A 5 24.36 2.67 -16.44
N GLN A 6 23.80 1.47 -16.50
CA GLN A 6 22.35 1.32 -16.44
C GLN A 6 21.88 1.76 -15.04
N PRO A 7 20.80 2.55 -14.95
CA PRO A 7 20.27 2.98 -13.66
C PRO A 7 19.86 1.74 -12.86
N VAL A 8 20.31 1.68 -11.60
CA VAL A 8 19.98 0.59 -10.69
C VAL A 8 18.59 0.86 -10.13
N ILE A 9 17.62 0.04 -10.54
CA ILE A 9 16.24 0.11 -10.03
C ILE A 9 16.18 -0.63 -8.70
N LYS A 10 15.95 0.10 -7.60
CA LYS A 10 15.83 -0.47 -6.24
C LYS A 10 14.40 -0.38 -5.71
N THR A 11 13.66 0.63 -6.15
CA THR A 11 12.28 0.91 -5.75
C THR A 11 11.35 0.94 -6.95
N TYR A 12 10.03 0.87 -6.72
CA TYR A 12 9.06 1.19 -7.78
C TYR A 12 9.21 2.64 -8.27
N TYR A 13 9.56 3.58 -7.39
CA TYR A 13 9.78 4.97 -7.78
C TYR A 13 10.92 5.12 -8.77
N ASP A 14 12.01 4.36 -8.64
CA ASP A 14 13.09 4.35 -9.62
C ASP A 14 12.60 3.87 -11.00
N LEU A 15 11.73 2.85 -11.02
CA LEU A 15 11.12 2.35 -12.26
C LEU A 15 10.22 3.42 -12.89
N PHE A 16 9.39 4.09 -12.08
CA PHE A 16 8.51 5.16 -12.56
C PHE A 16 9.32 6.35 -13.11
N ASP A 17 10.36 6.80 -12.40
CA ASP A 17 11.22 7.91 -12.83
C ASP A 17 11.93 7.57 -14.16
N LEU A 18 12.36 6.32 -14.31
CA LEU A 18 12.97 5.82 -15.55
C LEU A 18 11.99 5.82 -16.73
N VAL A 19 10.78 5.29 -16.53
CA VAL A 19 9.73 5.24 -17.54
C VAL A 19 9.29 6.64 -17.94
N ARG A 20 9.09 7.54 -16.97
CA ARG A 20 8.69 8.93 -17.21
C ARG A 20 9.72 9.68 -18.07
N THR A 21 11.00 9.40 -17.88
CA THR A 21 12.07 10.07 -18.65
C THR A 21 12.12 9.61 -20.11
N ARG A 22 11.76 8.36 -20.39
CA ARG A 22 11.83 7.78 -21.75
C ARG A 22 10.63 6.86 -22.05
N PRO A 23 9.38 7.36 -22.03
CA PRO A 23 8.19 6.51 -22.08
C PRO A 23 8.17 5.63 -23.33
N LYS A 24 8.54 6.18 -24.50
CA LYS A 24 8.60 5.43 -25.76
C LYS A 24 9.61 4.27 -25.78
N MET A 25 10.67 4.35 -24.96
CA MET A 25 11.67 3.29 -24.85
C MET A 25 11.14 2.08 -24.10
N TYR A 26 10.32 2.31 -23.06
CA TYR A 26 9.83 1.27 -22.17
C TYR A 26 8.43 0.78 -22.53
N LEU A 27 7.59 1.66 -23.06
CA LEU A 27 6.17 1.41 -23.35
C LEU A 27 5.90 1.33 -24.87
N GLY A 28 6.85 1.74 -25.71
CA GLY A 28 6.70 1.80 -27.16
C GLY A 28 6.10 3.12 -27.67
N ASN A 29 6.05 3.29 -28.99
CA ASN A 29 5.68 4.57 -29.63
C ASN A 29 4.28 5.10 -29.32
N ASN A 30 3.34 4.20 -28.99
CA ASN A 30 1.97 4.53 -28.61
C ASN A 30 1.68 4.12 -27.14
N GLY A 31 2.73 3.97 -26.33
CA GLY A 31 2.65 3.36 -25.00
C GLY A 31 2.40 4.30 -23.84
N GLU A 32 2.13 5.59 -24.09
CA GLU A 32 1.79 6.56 -23.02
C GLU A 32 0.35 6.35 -22.53
N THR A 33 0.10 5.15 -22.03
CA THR A 33 -1.17 4.69 -21.44
C THR A 33 -0.86 4.10 -20.07
N LEU A 34 -1.77 4.27 -19.13
CA LEU A 34 -1.68 3.62 -17.82
C LEU A 34 -1.77 2.11 -17.96
N THR A 35 -2.53 1.60 -18.93
CA THR A 35 -2.57 0.17 -19.23
C THR A 35 -1.18 -0.38 -19.54
N ALA A 36 -0.42 0.28 -20.43
CA ALA A 36 0.94 -0.14 -20.79
C ALA A 36 1.91 0.00 -19.60
N LEU A 37 1.78 1.08 -18.83
CA LEU A 37 2.58 1.30 -17.62
C LEU A 37 2.34 0.20 -16.58
N MET A 38 1.08 -0.14 -16.28
CA MET A 38 0.73 -1.17 -15.30
C MET A 38 1.18 -2.57 -15.76
N ALA A 39 1.11 -2.85 -17.07
CA ALA A 39 1.65 -4.09 -17.62
C ALA A 39 3.17 -4.21 -17.41
N LEU A 40 3.91 -3.12 -17.64
CA LEU A 40 5.35 -3.07 -17.38
C LEU A 40 5.67 -3.26 -15.89
N VAL A 41 5.01 -2.50 -15.01
CA VAL A 41 5.23 -2.58 -13.54
C VAL A 41 4.95 -3.98 -13.03
N THR A 42 3.83 -4.58 -13.45
CA THR A 42 3.45 -5.94 -13.08
C THR A 42 4.49 -6.96 -13.57
N GLY A 43 4.90 -6.86 -14.84
CA GLY A 43 5.92 -7.74 -15.42
C GLY A 43 7.27 -7.61 -14.70
N TYR A 44 7.67 -6.38 -14.35
CA TYR A 44 8.90 -6.12 -13.62
C TYR A 44 8.85 -6.68 -12.19
N HIS A 45 7.73 -6.50 -11.49
CA HIS A 45 7.49 -7.09 -10.17
C HIS A 45 7.65 -8.61 -10.20
N PHE A 46 6.99 -9.29 -11.15
CA PHE A 46 7.11 -10.75 -11.28
C PHE A 46 8.53 -11.18 -11.63
N ALA A 47 9.22 -10.47 -12.52
CA ALA A 47 10.61 -10.76 -12.84
C ALA A 47 11.52 -10.68 -11.61
N CYS A 48 11.34 -9.65 -10.76
CA CYS A 48 12.06 -9.52 -9.49
C CYS A 48 11.75 -10.68 -8.55
N PHE A 49 10.46 -11.00 -8.37
CA PHE A 49 10.00 -12.09 -7.53
C PHE A 49 10.62 -13.44 -7.94
N TYR A 50 10.57 -13.80 -9.23
CA TYR A 50 11.15 -15.05 -9.74
C TYR A 50 12.69 -15.11 -9.61
N LYS A 51 13.35 -13.95 -9.52
CA LYS A 51 14.80 -13.86 -9.31
C LYS A 51 15.18 -13.75 -7.84
N GLY A 52 14.21 -13.76 -6.92
CA GLY A 52 14.46 -13.55 -5.49
C GLY A 52 14.97 -12.14 -5.17
N ILE A 53 14.73 -11.18 -6.07
CA ILE A 53 15.08 -9.77 -5.86
C ILE A 53 13.92 -9.13 -5.11
N LYS A 54 14.20 -8.66 -3.89
CA LYS A 54 13.25 -7.86 -3.13
C LYS A 54 13.25 -6.44 -3.68
N LEU A 55 12.19 -6.09 -4.40
CA LEU A 55 11.94 -4.72 -4.83
C LEU A 55 11.39 -3.93 -3.63
N ASP A 56 11.95 -2.75 -3.37
CA ASP A 56 11.49 -1.87 -2.30
C ASP A 56 10.24 -1.09 -2.76
N GLU A 57 9.23 -1.01 -1.90
CA GLU A 57 7.99 -0.26 -2.15
C GLU A 57 8.23 1.25 -2.22
N GLY A 58 9.32 1.75 -1.65
CA GLY A 58 9.62 3.17 -1.50
C GLY A 58 9.06 3.77 -0.21
N THR A 59 9.26 5.08 -0.05
CA THR A 59 8.66 5.84 1.06
C THR A 59 7.95 7.08 0.50
N PRO A 60 6.61 7.17 0.63
CA PRO A 60 5.72 6.15 1.22
C PRO A 60 5.65 4.85 0.38
N PRO A 61 5.09 3.73 0.89
CA PRO A 61 4.98 2.50 0.11
C PRO A 61 4.11 2.68 -1.16
N TYR A 62 4.56 2.17 -2.30
CA TYR A 62 3.80 2.23 -3.56
C TYR A 62 2.44 1.49 -3.45
N SER A 63 2.36 0.39 -2.72
CA SER A 63 1.09 -0.27 -2.38
C SER A 63 0.03 0.70 -1.82
N HIS A 64 0.44 1.70 -1.03
CA HIS A 64 -0.47 2.69 -0.45
C HIS A 64 -0.98 3.70 -1.49
N PHE A 65 -0.18 4.00 -2.52
CA PHE A 65 -0.53 4.95 -3.57
C PHE A 65 -1.79 4.53 -4.32
N ILE A 66 -1.90 3.24 -4.68
CA ILE A 66 -3.05 2.69 -5.41
C ILE A 66 -4.35 2.97 -4.65
N HIS A 67 -4.34 2.79 -3.34
CA HIS A 67 -5.52 3.03 -2.52
C HIS A 67 -5.77 4.52 -2.29
N TRP A 68 -4.70 5.28 -2.06
CA TRP A 68 -4.78 6.73 -1.89
C TRP A 68 -5.39 7.43 -3.12
N ILE A 69 -4.94 7.08 -4.34
CA ILE A 69 -5.44 7.69 -5.58
C ILE A 69 -6.91 7.35 -5.83
N THR A 70 -7.34 6.11 -5.55
CA THR A 70 -8.74 5.70 -5.71
C THR A 70 -9.67 6.52 -4.81
N TYR A 71 -9.25 6.75 -3.57
CA TYR A 71 -10.04 7.57 -2.65
C TYR A 71 -10.04 9.03 -3.10
N ARG A 72 -8.90 9.58 -3.52
CA ARG A 72 -8.80 10.97 -3.99
C ARG A 72 -9.67 11.26 -5.21
N LEU A 73 -9.77 10.31 -6.15
CA LEU A 73 -10.55 10.48 -7.36
C LEU A 73 -12.03 10.15 -7.18
N PHE A 74 -12.35 9.12 -6.39
CA PHE A 74 -13.72 8.55 -6.36
C PHE A 74 -14.42 8.66 -5.01
N GLY A 75 -13.73 9.13 -3.96
CA GLY A 75 -14.24 9.16 -2.59
C GLY A 75 -14.46 7.78 -1.98
N LYS A 76 -13.98 6.71 -2.61
CA LYS A 76 -14.09 5.32 -2.14
C LYS A 76 -12.96 4.45 -2.70
N PRO A 77 -12.56 3.36 -2.02
CA PRO A 77 -11.63 2.39 -2.57
C PRO A 77 -12.14 1.78 -3.88
N ASN A 78 -11.24 1.61 -4.84
CA ASN A 78 -11.50 0.91 -6.10
C ASN A 78 -10.28 0.04 -6.45
N SER A 79 -10.49 -1.12 -7.06
CA SER A 79 -9.41 -2.02 -7.47
C SER A 79 -8.76 -1.64 -8.80
N LEU A 80 -9.40 -0.76 -9.59
CA LEU A 80 -8.94 -0.37 -10.93
C LEU A 80 -9.00 1.15 -11.16
N PRO A 81 -8.18 1.95 -10.44
CA PRO A 81 -8.17 3.41 -10.64
C PRO A 81 -7.75 3.82 -12.06
N TRP A 82 -6.92 3.03 -12.71
CA TRP A 82 -6.28 3.35 -13.99
C TRP A 82 -7.28 3.40 -15.13
N ASP A 83 -8.13 2.37 -15.24
CA ASP A 83 -9.13 2.25 -16.31
C ASP A 83 -10.07 3.45 -16.27
N PHE A 84 -10.52 3.83 -15.07
CA PHE A 84 -11.38 4.99 -14.88
C PHE A 84 -10.67 6.31 -15.23
N MET A 85 -9.39 6.47 -14.85
CA MET A 85 -8.61 7.65 -15.25
C MET A 85 -8.51 7.75 -16.78
N GLU A 86 -8.26 6.64 -17.47
CA GLU A 86 -8.20 6.61 -18.93
C GLU A 86 -9.56 6.89 -19.58
N GLU A 87 -10.66 6.37 -18.99
CA GLU A 87 -12.03 6.62 -19.46
C GLU A 87 -12.44 8.09 -19.32
N GLU A 88 -12.16 8.72 -18.19
CA GLU A 88 -12.60 10.11 -17.92
C GLU A 88 -11.68 11.17 -18.53
N LEU A 89 -10.36 10.95 -18.52
CA LEU A 89 -9.38 11.96 -18.93
C LEU A 89 -8.85 11.71 -20.34
N GLY A 90 -8.97 10.49 -20.85
CA GLY A 90 -8.26 10.01 -22.03
C GLY A 90 -6.82 9.59 -21.72
N GLN A 91 -6.27 8.68 -22.53
CA GLN A 91 -5.00 7.99 -22.28
C GLN A 91 -3.82 8.91 -21.94
N SER A 92 -3.53 9.91 -22.78
CA SER A 92 -2.36 10.78 -22.61
C SER A 92 -2.49 11.68 -21.38
N ALA A 93 -3.68 12.22 -21.12
CA ALA A 93 -3.93 13.04 -19.92
C ALA A 93 -3.88 12.18 -18.66
N ALA A 94 -4.50 11.00 -18.67
CA ALA A 94 -4.44 10.04 -17.55
C ALA A 94 -2.99 9.65 -17.21
N PHE A 95 -2.15 9.44 -18.23
CA PHE A 95 -0.73 9.17 -18.04
C PHE A 95 0.01 10.32 -17.34
N SER A 96 -0.19 11.57 -17.78
CA SER A 96 0.38 12.74 -17.09
C SER A 96 -0.13 12.87 -15.66
N THR A 97 -1.44 12.78 -15.48
CA THR A 97 -2.11 12.92 -14.17
C THR A 97 -1.66 11.84 -13.18
N PHE A 98 -1.42 10.60 -13.63
CA PHE A 98 -0.85 9.56 -12.77
C PHE A 98 0.47 10.00 -12.17
N PHE A 99 1.39 10.54 -12.98
CA PHE A 99 2.69 10.95 -12.47
C PHE A 99 2.62 12.22 -11.61
N GLU A 100 1.71 13.14 -11.91
CA GLU A 100 1.43 14.30 -11.03
C GLU A 100 0.94 13.85 -9.65
N MET A 101 0.00 12.90 -9.62
CA MET A 101 -0.52 12.30 -8.39
C MET A 101 0.53 11.47 -7.66
N LEU A 102 1.41 10.78 -8.39
CA LEU A 102 2.53 10.04 -7.82
C LEU A 102 3.52 10.99 -7.14
N ASP A 103 3.85 12.13 -7.75
CA ASP A 103 4.71 13.15 -7.16
C ASP A 103 4.07 13.76 -5.91
N GLU A 104 2.77 14.07 -5.97
CA GLU A 104 2.02 14.54 -4.80
C GLU A 104 2.11 13.51 -3.67
N PHE A 105 1.82 12.24 -3.95
CA PHE A 105 1.85 11.17 -2.97
C PHE A 105 3.24 10.98 -2.35
N ARG A 106 4.31 11.01 -3.16
CA ARG A 106 5.70 10.93 -2.69
C ARG A 106 6.07 12.07 -1.74
N SER A 107 5.43 13.23 -1.89
CA SER A 107 5.65 14.38 -1.00
C SER A 107 4.93 14.24 0.35
N LEU A 108 4.00 13.28 0.49
CA LEU A 108 3.23 13.10 1.71
C LEU A 108 4.08 12.44 2.80
N GLN A 109 3.90 12.94 4.01
CA GLN A 109 4.40 12.27 5.20
C GLN A 109 3.27 11.45 5.81
N ALA A 110 3.48 10.14 5.94
CA ALA A 110 2.57 9.28 6.67
C ALA A 110 2.49 9.73 8.14
N CYS A 111 1.28 9.79 8.68
CA CYS A 111 1.04 10.07 10.08
C CYS A 111 0.77 8.74 10.81
N LEU A 112 1.52 8.47 11.86
CA LEU A 112 1.23 7.36 12.77
C LEU A 112 -0.04 7.69 13.57
N LEU A 113 -1.11 6.96 13.33
CA LEU A 113 -2.39 7.14 14.01
C LEU A 113 -2.48 6.26 15.26
N ALA A 114 -1.97 5.03 15.18
CA ALA A 114 -1.91 4.11 16.31
C ALA A 114 -0.75 3.13 16.18
N SER A 115 -0.20 2.75 17.32
CA SER A 115 0.67 1.58 17.47
C SER A 115 0.08 0.69 18.55
N ILE A 116 -0.06 -0.60 18.23
CA ILE A 116 -0.72 -1.58 19.07
C ILE A 116 0.23 -2.74 19.29
N GLN A 117 0.52 -3.03 20.54
CA GLN A 117 1.32 -4.18 20.94
C GLN A 117 0.50 -5.12 21.83
N PRO A 118 0.54 -6.45 21.60
CA PRO A 118 -0.03 -7.41 22.53
C PRO A 118 0.63 -7.27 23.90
N SER A 119 -0.17 -7.25 24.98
CA SER A 119 0.43 -7.34 26.32
C SER A 119 0.99 -8.74 26.60
N THR A 120 1.93 -8.83 27.54
CA THR A 120 2.48 -10.10 28.03
C THR A 120 1.46 -11.01 28.71
N LYS A 121 0.30 -10.47 29.07
CA LYS A 121 -0.81 -11.20 29.69
C LYS A 121 -1.84 -11.69 28.68
N HIS A 122 -1.66 -11.34 27.41
CA HIS A 122 -2.67 -11.59 26.40
C HIS A 122 -2.80 -13.09 26.10
N GLN A 123 -4.04 -13.60 26.17
CA GLN A 123 -4.38 -14.95 25.73
C GLN A 123 -5.21 -14.88 24.46
N LEU A 124 -4.76 -15.55 23.40
CA LEU A 124 -5.52 -15.68 22.15
C LEU A 124 -6.90 -16.27 22.42
N THR A 125 -7.95 -15.45 22.36
CA THR A 125 -9.31 -15.86 22.77
C THR A 125 -10.19 -16.45 21.65
N GLY A 126 -9.73 -16.52 20.39
CA GLY A 126 -10.62 -16.95 19.29
C GLY A 126 -9.98 -17.60 18.06
N LYS A 127 -10.84 -18.19 17.22
CA LYS A 127 -10.53 -18.59 15.84
C LYS A 127 -10.29 -17.33 15.00
N VAL A 128 -9.15 -17.24 14.34
CA VAL A 128 -8.84 -16.17 13.38
C VAL A 128 -9.72 -16.35 12.15
N LEU A 129 -10.51 -15.34 11.79
CA LEU A 129 -11.35 -15.39 10.58
C LEU A 129 -10.47 -15.09 9.36
N ILE A 130 -10.17 -16.11 8.56
CA ILE A 130 -9.42 -15.93 7.31
C ILE A 130 -10.35 -15.28 6.29
N HIS A 131 -10.27 -13.96 6.13
CA HIS A 131 -10.93 -13.23 5.03
C HIS A 131 -10.15 -13.34 3.72
N GLN A 132 -9.71 -14.54 3.32
CA GLN A 132 -9.26 -14.83 1.96
C GLN A 132 -9.42 -16.32 1.65
N GLY A 133 -10.56 -16.71 1.06
CA GLY A 133 -10.78 -17.84 0.13
C GLY A 133 -10.40 -19.29 0.48
N ASN A 134 -9.39 -19.54 1.32
CA ASN A 134 -8.86 -20.86 1.65
C ASN A 134 -8.78 -21.01 3.17
N ALA A 135 -9.93 -20.89 3.83
CA ALA A 135 -10.05 -21.20 5.24
C ALA A 135 -10.01 -22.74 5.41
N GLU A 136 -8.81 -23.29 5.54
CA GLU A 136 -8.69 -24.53 6.30
C GLU A 136 -9.02 -24.19 7.75
N ASP A 137 -10.22 -24.60 8.17
CA ASP A 137 -10.76 -24.40 9.51
C ASP A 137 -9.76 -24.94 10.54
N GLY A 138 -9.11 -24.06 11.32
CA GLY A 138 -8.18 -24.45 12.40
C GLY A 138 -6.77 -23.87 12.35
N LEU A 139 -6.34 -23.20 11.27
CA LEU A 139 -5.05 -22.51 11.26
C LEU A 139 -5.10 -21.21 12.09
N ARG A 140 -4.50 -21.24 13.28
CA ARG A 140 -4.28 -20.03 14.07
C ARG A 140 -3.22 -19.18 13.37
N ARG A 141 -3.55 -17.93 12.98
CA ARG A 141 -2.48 -16.96 12.66
C ARG A 141 -1.66 -16.70 13.92
N PRO A 142 -0.34 -16.49 13.80
CA PRO A 142 0.45 -16.05 14.95
C PRO A 142 -0.03 -14.67 15.40
N VAL A 143 0.28 -14.34 16.64
CA VAL A 143 0.06 -12.98 17.15
C VAL A 143 1.07 -12.04 16.50
N PRO A 144 0.64 -10.92 15.89
CA PRO A 144 1.58 -9.91 15.43
C PRO A 144 2.32 -9.31 16.63
N SER A 145 3.62 -9.07 16.50
CA SER A 145 4.43 -8.40 17.52
C SER A 145 4.05 -6.94 17.70
N ASN A 146 3.60 -6.31 16.61
CA ASN A 146 3.15 -4.93 16.59
C ASN A 146 2.18 -4.73 15.41
N ILE A 147 1.23 -3.84 15.59
CA ILE A 147 0.32 -3.40 14.54
C ILE A 147 0.39 -1.89 14.49
N THR A 148 0.75 -1.39 13.31
CA THR A 148 0.91 0.04 13.07
C THR A 148 -0.16 0.51 12.11
N ILE A 149 -0.91 1.54 12.52
CA ILE A 149 -1.93 2.16 11.70
C ILE A 149 -1.41 3.54 11.30
N VAL A 150 -1.27 3.78 10.00
CA VAL A 150 -0.87 5.07 9.45
C VAL A 150 -1.98 5.65 8.57
N GLY A 151 -2.03 6.97 8.49
CA GLY A 151 -2.89 7.69 7.56
C GLY A 151 -2.10 8.73 6.78
N TYR A 152 -2.68 9.25 5.72
CA TYR A 152 -2.12 10.36 4.95
C TYR A 152 -3.04 11.58 5.02
N PRO A 153 -2.49 12.81 4.92
CA PRO A 153 -3.32 14.00 4.90
C PRO A 153 -4.40 13.96 3.80
N ASN A 154 -5.57 14.52 4.13
CA ASN A 154 -6.69 14.74 3.20
C ASN A 154 -7.32 13.48 2.60
N VAL A 155 -7.02 12.30 3.14
CA VAL A 155 -7.77 11.07 2.86
C VAL A 155 -8.09 10.37 4.19
N PRO A 156 -9.31 9.85 4.40
CA PRO A 156 -9.66 9.12 5.61
C PRO A 156 -9.19 7.65 5.57
N VAL A 157 -8.51 7.23 4.50
CA VAL A 157 -7.95 5.88 4.38
C VAL A 157 -6.84 5.69 5.40
N CYS A 158 -6.92 4.58 6.12
CA CYS A 158 -5.90 4.12 7.05
C CYS A 158 -5.24 2.85 6.50
N PHE A 159 -3.94 2.74 6.69
CA PHE A 159 -3.14 1.59 6.29
C PHE A 159 -2.63 0.90 7.55
N MET A 160 -2.88 -0.40 7.66
CA MET A 160 -2.51 -1.22 8.80
C MET A 160 -1.40 -2.18 8.39
N SER A 161 -0.28 -2.14 9.11
CA SER A 161 0.82 -3.07 8.96
C SER A 161 0.89 -3.98 10.19
N TYR A 162 0.91 -5.29 9.94
CA TYR A 162 0.97 -6.34 10.95
C TYR A 162 2.38 -6.93 10.91
N GLU A 163 3.17 -6.63 11.93
CA GLU A 163 4.52 -7.13 12.04
C GLU A 163 4.53 -8.48 12.76
N TYR A 164 5.35 -9.41 12.27
CA TYR A 164 5.49 -10.73 12.84
C TYR A 164 6.98 -11.06 13.01
N ALA A 165 7.30 -11.88 14.00
CA ALA A 165 8.67 -12.29 14.26
C ALA A 165 9.21 -13.30 13.23
N ASP A 166 8.32 -14.07 12.59
CA ASP A 166 8.66 -15.26 11.80
C ASP A 166 8.37 -15.13 10.30
N ARG A 167 7.77 -14.02 9.85
CA ARG A 167 7.31 -13.84 8.47
C ARG A 167 7.30 -12.35 8.06
N PRO A 168 7.23 -12.05 6.75
CA PRO A 168 7.04 -10.68 6.28
C PRO A 168 5.79 -10.02 6.87
N ALA A 169 5.84 -8.69 7.02
CA ALA A 169 4.69 -7.93 7.45
C ALA A 169 3.51 -8.12 6.48
N TYR A 170 2.31 -8.11 7.04
CA TYR A 170 1.07 -8.13 6.28
C TYR A 170 0.44 -6.74 6.31
N GLU A 171 0.06 -6.21 5.15
CA GLU A 171 -0.57 -4.90 5.04
C GLU A 171 -2.02 -5.02 4.57
N THR A 172 -2.86 -4.14 5.09
CA THR A 172 -4.27 -3.99 4.67
C THR A 172 -4.69 -2.54 4.89
N MET A 173 -5.90 -2.18 4.46
CA MET A 173 -6.43 -0.83 4.60
C MET A 173 -7.89 -0.80 5.06
N THR A 174 -8.32 0.33 5.60
CA THR A 174 -9.72 0.62 5.95
C THR A 174 -10.06 2.07 5.61
N ASN A 175 -11.36 2.42 5.60
CA ASN A 175 -11.81 3.77 5.22
C ASN A 175 -11.79 4.76 6.38
N SER A 176 -11.45 4.31 7.58
CA SER A 176 -11.33 5.18 8.75
C SER A 176 -10.51 4.51 9.85
N LEU A 177 -10.01 5.31 10.80
CA LEU A 177 -9.36 4.82 12.00
C LEU A 177 -10.31 3.96 12.85
N LYS A 178 -11.60 4.33 12.90
CA LYS A 178 -12.62 3.55 13.60
C LYS A 178 -12.74 2.14 13.01
N GLU A 179 -12.91 2.04 11.69
CA GLU A 179 -12.94 0.76 10.99
C GLU A 179 -11.62 -0.02 11.16
N ALA A 180 -10.48 0.67 11.17
CA ALA A 180 -9.18 0.06 11.41
C ALA A 180 -9.15 -0.64 12.78
N LEU A 181 -9.51 0.09 13.83
CA LEU A 181 -9.54 -0.44 15.20
C LEU A 181 -10.58 -1.56 15.37
N GLU A 182 -11.75 -1.44 14.75
CA GLU A 182 -12.76 -2.50 14.72
C GLU A 182 -12.24 -3.75 14.01
N PHE A 183 -11.56 -3.59 12.87
CA PHE A 183 -10.96 -4.68 12.13
C PHE A 183 -9.89 -5.39 12.95
N VAL A 184 -8.97 -4.66 13.59
CA VAL A 184 -7.95 -5.29 14.45
C VAL A 184 -8.60 -6.02 15.64
N ASN A 185 -9.67 -5.46 16.21
CA ASN A 185 -10.42 -6.12 17.29
C ASN A 185 -11.07 -7.44 16.82
N ILE A 186 -11.65 -7.46 15.61
CA ILE A 186 -12.31 -8.64 15.03
C ILE A 186 -11.30 -9.69 14.55
N ASP A 187 -10.31 -9.29 13.75
CA ASP A 187 -9.38 -10.19 13.05
C ASP A 187 -8.53 -10.99 14.04
N ILE A 188 -8.12 -10.33 15.13
CA ILE A 188 -7.27 -10.97 16.13
C ILE A 188 -8.11 -11.50 17.30
N ASN A 189 -9.34 -10.99 17.49
CA ASN A 189 -10.29 -11.42 18.53
C ASN A 189 -9.70 -11.26 19.94
N PHE A 190 -9.17 -10.06 20.24
CA PHE A 190 -8.48 -9.73 21.48
C PHE A 190 -9.38 -8.85 22.37
N LYS A 191 -9.20 -8.92 23.68
CA LYS A 191 -9.75 -7.88 24.57
C LYS A 191 -8.91 -6.61 24.42
N ILE A 192 -9.51 -5.53 23.91
CA ILE A 192 -8.87 -4.20 23.76
C ILE A 192 -8.20 -3.74 25.07
N SER A 193 -8.73 -4.10 26.24
CA SER A 193 -8.14 -3.79 27.56
C SER A 193 -6.76 -4.39 27.79
N GLU A 194 -6.32 -5.33 26.96
CA GLU A 194 -5.03 -6.02 27.06
C GLU A 194 -4.00 -5.47 26.06
N TRP A 195 -4.31 -4.33 25.41
CA TRP A 195 -3.42 -3.68 24.45
C TRP A 195 -2.67 -2.54 25.10
N ASN A 196 -1.39 -2.43 24.76
CA ASN A 196 -0.66 -1.18 24.96
C ASN A 196 -0.95 -0.29 23.75
N PHE A 197 -1.89 0.64 23.92
CA PHE A 197 -2.29 1.59 22.90
C PHE A 197 -1.54 2.90 23.10
N THR A 198 -0.78 3.31 22.08
CA THR A 198 -0.22 4.66 22.03
C THR A 198 -0.90 5.42 20.90
N GLU A 199 -1.85 6.27 21.27
CA GLU A 199 -2.41 7.28 20.37
C GLU A 199 -1.43 8.44 20.30
N MET A 200 -0.73 8.58 19.18
CA MET A 200 0.14 9.74 18.96
C MET A 200 -0.69 10.86 18.34
N GLY A 201 -1.58 11.40 19.17
CA GLY A 201 -2.39 12.62 19.07
C GLY A 201 -2.52 13.37 17.75
N ASN A 202 -3.78 13.70 17.42
CA ASN A 202 -4.20 14.95 16.77
C ASN A 202 -3.32 15.47 15.61
N ALA A 203 -2.96 14.61 14.66
CA ALA A 203 -2.89 15.13 13.31
C ALA A 203 -4.31 15.59 12.98
N ARG A 204 -4.51 16.91 12.86
CA ARG A 204 -5.73 17.48 12.29
C ARG A 204 -5.83 16.98 10.84
N MET A 205 -6.22 15.73 10.64
CA MET A 205 -6.86 15.31 9.40
C MET A 205 -8.15 16.12 9.39
N LYS A 206 -8.14 17.21 8.62
CA LYS A 206 -9.39 17.85 8.21
C LYS A 206 -10.10 16.79 7.37
N ILE A 207 -11.04 16.09 8.00
CA ILE A 207 -12.06 15.29 7.33
C ILE A 207 -12.98 16.25 6.58
#